data_AF-A0A661V671-F1
#
_entry.id   AF-A0A661V671-F1
#
_cell.length_a   1.000
_cell.length_b   1.000
_cell.length_c   1.000
_cell.angle_alpha   90.00
_cell.angle_beta   90.00
_cell.angle_gamma   90.00
#
_symmetry.space_group_name_H-M   'P 1'
#
loop_
_entity.id
_entity.type
_entity.pdbx_description
1 polymer ?
#
loop_
_entity_poly.entity_id
_entity_poly.type
_entity_poly.pdbx_seq_one_letter_code
_entity_poly.pdbx_strand_id
1 'polypeptide(L)'
;MILQLAVMGVILVGFVFANRRRFMSHGAVMFIATLLNTGSILVVMIPVALRLGDSSIAGLNMLFRAHALIGLIVEATAVYLVADWRFQKPGPTCFQRKNWMLTLTLVWIGELILGMLLYMKLYPIGV
;
A
#
# COMPACT_ATOMS: atom_id res chain seq x y z
N MET A 1 -0.96 -4.12 -12.47
CA MET A 1 -2.01 -3.08 -12.36
C MET A 1 -3.29 -3.55 -11.68
N ILE A 2 -3.88 -4.69 -12.06
CA ILE A 2 -5.16 -5.17 -11.47
C ILE A 2 -5.10 -5.23 -9.93
N LEU A 3 -4.06 -5.86 -9.37
CA LEU A 3 -3.88 -5.94 -7.91
C LEU A 3 -3.77 -4.57 -7.24
N GLN A 4 -3.08 -3.63 -7.87
CA GLN A 4 -2.85 -2.28 -7.32
C GLN A 4 -4.15 -1.46 -7.30
N LEU A 5 -4.97 -1.58 -8.35
CA LEU A 5 -6.32 -1.00 -8.40
C LEU A 5 -7.24 -1.66 -7.36
N ALA A 6 -7.15 -2.98 -7.18
CA ALA A 6 -7.92 -3.69 -6.17
C ALA A 6 -7.54 -3.22 -4.75
N VAL A 7 -6.25 -3.13 -4.42
CA VAL A 7 -5.76 -2.58 -3.15
C VAL A 7 -6.25 -1.16 -2.94
N MET A 8 -6.16 -0.29 -3.96
CA MET A 8 -6.66 1.08 -3.88
C MET A 8 -8.16 1.11 -3.56
N GLY A 9 -8.97 0.29 -4.23
CA GLY A 9 -10.40 0.15 -3.94
C GLY A 9 -10.68 -0.30 -2.50
N VAL A 10 -9.91 -1.28 -2.01
CA VAL A 10 -10.07 -1.81 -0.63
C VAL A 10 -9.72 -0.74 0.41
N ILE A 11 -8.67 0.05 0.20
CA ILE A 11 -8.31 1.17 1.09
C ILE A 11 -9.43 2.22 1.14
N LEU A 12 -10.00 2.58 -0.01
CA LEU A 12 -11.12 3.53 -0.08
C LEU A 12 -12.35 3.00 0.66
N VAL A 13 -12.68 1.71 0.51
CA VAL A 13 -13.75 1.06 1.27
C VAL A 13 -13.44 1.08 2.78
N GLY A 14 -12.18 0.83 3.15
CA GLY A 14 -11.69 0.93 4.53
C GLY A 14 -11.93 2.32 5.11
N PHE A 15 -11.65 3.38 4.34
CA PHE A 15 -11.91 4.77 4.73
C PHE A 15 -13.40 5.05 4.96
N VAL A 16 -14.28 4.53 4.11
CA VAL A 16 -15.74 4.64 4.29
C VAL A 16 -16.20 3.96 5.59
N PHE A 17 -15.68 2.77 5.90
CA PHE A 17 -16.03 2.09 7.16
C PHE A 17 -15.52 2.84 8.39
N ALA A 18 -14.33 3.45 8.33
CA ALA A 18 -13.81 4.29 9.40
C ALA A 18 -14.73 5.50 9.66
N ASN A 19 -15.18 6.19 8.61
CA ASN A 19 -16.11 7.32 8.73
C ASN A 19 -17.48 6.91 9.29
N ARG A 20 -17.94 5.70 8.97
CA ARG A 20 -19.18 5.11 9.54
C ARG A 20 -19.00 4.52 10.93
N ARG A 21 -17.82 4.69 11.56
CA ARG A 21 -17.48 4.16 12.90
C ARG A 21 -17.61 2.63 13.01
N ARG A 22 -17.51 1.89 11.90
CA ARG A 22 -17.54 0.42 11.87
C ARG A 22 -16.12 -0.14 12.01
N PHE A 23 -15.56 -0.03 13.21
CA PHE A 23 -14.13 -0.31 13.46
C PHE A 23 -13.72 -1.77 13.19
N MET A 24 -14.60 -2.74 13.48
CA MET A 24 -14.33 -4.15 13.17
C MET A 24 -14.22 -4.40 11.66
N SER A 25 -15.17 -3.88 10.89
CA SER A 25 -15.16 -3.99 9.44
C SER A 25 -13.97 -3.24 8.84
N HIS A 26 -13.64 -2.06 9.37
CA HIS A 26 -12.44 -1.32 8.96
C HIS A 26 -11.17 -2.16 9.16
N GLY A 27 -10.93 -2.71 10.36
CA GLY A 27 -9.75 -3.52 10.63
C GLY A 27 -9.65 -4.76 9.75
N ALA A 28 -10.75 -5.47 9.53
CA ALA A 28 -10.77 -6.62 8.62
C ALA A 28 -10.44 -6.24 7.17
N VAL A 29 -10.98 -5.11 6.69
CA VAL A 29 -10.72 -4.60 5.35
C VAL A 29 -9.26 -4.15 5.21
N MET A 30 -8.69 -3.50 6.22
CA MET A 30 -7.28 -3.11 6.21
C MET A 30 -6.34 -4.32 6.27
N PHE A 31 -6.70 -5.39 6.99
CA PHE A 31 -5.97 -6.66 6.96
C PHE A 31 -5.97 -7.27 5.56
N ILE A 32 -7.12 -7.32 4.89
CA ILE A 32 -7.23 -7.81 3.51
C ILE A 32 -6.39 -6.93 2.56
N ALA A 33 -6.46 -5.61 2.69
CA ALA A 33 -5.66 -4.69 1.89
C ALA A 33 -4.16 -4.95 2.05
N THR A 34 -3.71 -5.14 3.30
CA THR A 34 -2.32 -5.44 3.64
C THR A 34 -1.90 -6.76 3.00
N LEU A 35 -2.67 -7.85 3.17
CA LEU A 35 -2.35 -9.15 2.55
C LEU A 35 -2.28 -9.08 1.02
N LEU A 36 -3.23 -8.39 0.38
CA LEU A 36 -3.23 -8.20 -1.07
C LEU A 36 -1.99 -7.43 -1.53
N ASN A 37 -1.60 -6.38 -0.78
CA ASN A 37 -0.42 -5.60 -1.09
C ASN A 37 0.88 -6.39 -0.85
N THR A 38 0.98 -7.14 0.25
CA THR A 38 2.08 -8.09 0.49
C THR A 38 2.21 -9.06 -0.69
N GLY A 39 1.10 -9.69 -1.10
CA GLY A 39 1.09 -10.61 -2.23
C GLY A 39 1.53 -9.94 -3.53
N SER A 40 1.06 -8.72 -3.79
CA SER A 40 1.49 -7.92 -4.95
C SER A 40 2.99 -7.61 -4.91
N ILE A 41 3.54 -7.26 -3.73
CA ILE A 41 4.97 -7.00 -3.57
C ILE A 41 5.77 -8.26 -3.91
N LEU A 42 5.42 -9.40 -3.31
CA LEU A 42 6.15 -10.66 -3.46
C LEU A 42 6.06 -11.22 -4.89
N VAL A 43 4.89 -11.18 -5.51
CA VAL A 43 4.63 -11.84 -6.81
C VAL A 43 4.96 -10.92 -7.99
N VAL A 44 4.84 -9.61 -7.84
CA VAL A 44 4.98 -8.67 -8.96
C VAL A 44 6.17 -7.74 -8.75
N MET A 45 6.22 -7.01 -7.64
CA MET A 45 7.19 -5.92 -7.48
C MET A 45 8.62 -6.43 -7.29
N ILE A 46 8.83 -7.47 -6.47
CA ILE A 46 10.15 -8.06 -6.25
C ILE A 46 10.72 -8.66 -7.55
N PRO A 47 10.00 -9.52 -8.30
CA PRO A 47 10.53 -10.08 -9.54
C PRO A 47 10.87 -9.00 -10.58
N VAL A 48 10.04 -7.96 -10.68
CA VAL A 48 10.30 -6.83 -11.58
C VAL A 48 11.54 -6.05 -11.12
N ALA A 49 11.70 -5.80 -9.83
CA ALA A 49 12.88 -5.13 -9.28
C ALA A 49 14.17 -5.89 -9.57
N LEU A 50 14.17 -7.21 -9.42
CA LEU A 50 15.33 -8.06 -9.72
C LEU A 50 15.69 -8.04 -11.21
N ARG A 51 14.69 -7.98 -12.10
CA ARG A 51 14.92 -7.88 -13.56
C ARG A 51 15.40 -6.50 -14.00
N LEU A 52 14.99 -5.44 -13.29
CA LEU A 52 15.32 -4.05 -13.62
C LEU A 52 16.57 -3.53 -12.91
N GLY A 53 17.15 -4.29 -11.98
CA GLY A 53 18.32 -3.88 -11.19
C GLY A 53 19.52 -3.41 -12.02
N ASP A 54 19.69 -3.96 -13.22
CA ASP A 54 20.79 -3.65 -14.15
C ASP A 54 20.43 -2.64 -15.24
N SER A 55 19.20 -2.11 -15.25
CA SER A 55 18.75 -1.19 -16.30
C SER A 55 19.34 0.21 -16.16
N SER A 56 19.94 0.74 -17.24
CA SER A 56 20.74 1.98 -17.24
C SER A 56 19.94 3.28 -17.35
N ILE A 57 18.62 3.27 -17.11
CA ILE A 57 17.77 4.47 -17.26
C ILE A 57 17.87 5.32 -15.98
N ALA A 58 18.85 6.24 -15.93
CA ALA A 58 19.21 7.00 -14.73
C ALA A 58 18.03 7.67 -13.98
N GLY A 59 17.11 8.31 -14.69
CA GLY A 59 15.95 8.98 -14.07
C GLY A 59 14.84 8.03 -13.59
N LEU A 60 14.73 6.85 -14.20
CA LEU A 60 13.78 5.81 -13.76
C LEU A 60 14.31 5.09 -12.52
N ASN A 61 15.63 4.91 -12.43
CA ASN A 61 16.28 4.17 -11.36
C ASN A 61 16.09 4.84 -9.98
N MET A 62 16.25 6.16 -9.89
CA MET A 62 16.06 6.88 -8.62
C MET A 62 14.60 6.84 -8.14
N LEU A 63 13.64 7.11 -9.04
CA LEU A 63 12.21 7.05 -8.72
C LEU A 63 11.78 5.62 -8.32
N PHE A 64 12.28 4.61 -9.03
CA PHE A 64 12.01 3.22 -8.73
C PHE A 64 12.53 2.81 -7.34
N ARG A 65 13.77 3.20 -6.99
CA ARG A 65 14.36 2.93 -5.67
C ARG A 65 13.60 3.66 -4.55
N ALA A 66 13.20 4.91 -4.78
CA ALA A 66 12.41 5.67 -3.82
C ALA A 66 11.05 5.00 -3.58
N HIS A 67 10.34 4.63 -4.64
CA HIS A 67 9.08 3.89 -4.56
C HIS A 67 9.25 2.56 -3.80
N ALA A 68 10.28 1.78 -4.12
CA ALA A 68 10.52 0.51 -3.44
C ALA A 68 10.78 0.69 -1.93
N LEU A 69 11.58 1.69 -1.55
CA LEU A 69 11.90 1.97 -0.15
C LEU A 69 10.68 2.48 0.62
N ILE A 70 9.96 3.46 0.08
CA ILE A 70 8.76 4.01 0.72
C ILE A 70 7.68 2.94 0.80
N GLY A 71 7.47 2.17 -0.27
CA GLY A 71 6.54 1.04 -0.30
C GLY A 71 6.83 0.00 0.79
N LEU A 72 8.11 -0.31 1.05
CA LEU A 72 8.50 -1.21 2.14
C LEU A 72 8.15 -0.63 3.52
N ILE A 73 8.39 0.67 3.73
CA ILE A 73 8.05 1.36 4.99
C ILE A 73 6.53 1.37 5.21
N VAL A 74 5.77 1.69 4.16
CA VAL A 74 4.30 1.66 4.15
C VAL A 74 3.80 0.27 4.53
N GLU A 75 4.30 -0.78 3.87
CA GLU A 75 3.88 -2.15 4.11
C GLU A 75 4.22 -2.61 5.54
N ALA A 76 5.44 -2.36 6.00
CA ALA A 76 5.85 -2.69 7.36
C ALA A 76 4.99 -1.99 8.41
N THR A 77 4.66 -0.71 8.18
CA THR A 77 3.79 0.07 9.07
C THR A 77 2.35 -0.44 9.04
N ALA A 78 1.83 -0.83 7.87
CA ALA A 78 0.52 -1.43 7.72
C ALA A 78 0.41 -2.76 8.49
N VAL A 79 1.38 -3.66 8.32
CA VAL A 79 1.46 -4.93 9.06
C VAL A 79 1.50 -4.67 10.56
N TYR A 80 2.34 -3.74 11.00
CA TYR A 80 2.43 -3.38 12.42
C TYR A 80 1.08 -2.88 12.97
N LEU A 81 0.40 -1.95 12.28
CA LEU A 81 -0.87 -1.40 12.75
C LEU A 81 -1.98 -2.45 12.78
N VAL A 82 -2.03 -3.36 11.80
CA VAL A 82 -3.02 -4.44 11.77
C VAL A 82 -2.72 -5.50 12.84
N ALA A 83 -1.45 -5.80 13.10
CA ALA A 83 -1.05 -6.68 14.20
C ALA A 83 -1.38 -6.07 15.57
N ASP A 84 -1.07 -4.79 15.77
CA ASP A 84 -1.42 -4.04 16.99
C ASP A 84 -2.94 -4.00 17.20
N TRP A 85 -3.71 -3.80 16.12
CA TRP A 85 -5.18 -3.81 16.15
C TRP A 85 -5.75 -5.12 16.72
N ARG A 86 -5.14 -6.28 16.44
CA ARG A 86 -5.60 -7.58 16.96
C ARG A 86 -5.62 -7.65 18.49
N PHE A 87 -4.81 -6.84 19.17
CA PHE A 87 -4.72 -6.77 20.62
C PHE A 87 -5.57 -5.65 21.23
N GLN A 88 -6.18 -4.80 20.41
CA GLN A 88 -7.01 -3.69 20.88
C GLN A 88 -8.49 -4.03 20.90
N LYS A 89 -9.23 -3.44 21.85
CA LYS A 89 -10.69 -3.47 21.82
C LYS A 89 -11.19 -2.55 20.70
N PRO A 90 -12.25 -2.90 19.97
CA PRO A 90 -12.83 -2.02 18.96
C PRO A 90 -13.42 -0.79 19.63
N GLY A 91 -13.03 0.43 19.21
CA GLY A 91 -13.55 1.66 19.80
C GLY A 91 -12.48 2.74 20.03
N PRO A 92 -12.52 3.49 21.15
CA PRO A 92 -11.64 4.64 21.40
C PRO A 92 -10.14 4.34 21.31
N THR A 93 -9.73 3.11 21.64
CA THR A 93 -8.34 2.65 21.53
C THR A 93 -7.85 2.67 20.08
N CYS A 94 -8.70 2.35 19.10
CA CYS A 94 -8.36 2.50 17.67
C CYS A 94 -8.02 3.95 17.29
N PHE A 95 -8.55 4.95 18.00
CA PHE A 95 -8.25 6.35 17.72
C PHE A 95 -6.92 6.84 18.31
N GLN A 96 -6.30 6.08 19.24
CA GLN A 96 -5.01 6.47 19.82
C GLN A 96 -3.92 6.62 18.75
N ARG A 97 -4.02 5.84 17.67
CA ARG A 97 -3.10 5.91 16.52
C ARG A 97 -3.73 6.57 15.29
N LYS A 98 -4.80 7.36 15.44
CA LYS A 98 -5.53 7.99 14.31
C LYS A 98 -4.59 8.74 13.36
N ASN A 99 -3.66 9.53 13.91
CA ASN A 99 -2.74 10.31 13.07
C ASN A 99 -1.80 9.40 12.28
N TRP A 100 -1.31 8.32 12.89
CA TRP A 100 -0.48 7.33 12.20
C TRP A 100 -1.26 6.64 11.07
N MET A 101 -2.51 6.25 11.31
CA MET A 101 -3.36 5.65 10.28
C MET A 101 -3.66 6.62 9.13
N LEU A 102 -3.91 7.90 9.43
CA LEU A 102 -4.15 8.91 8.42
C LEU A 102 -2.90 9.17 7.57
N THR A 103 -1.75 9.37 8.22
CA THR A 103 -0.46 9.52 7.53
C THR A 103 -0.17 8.30 6.67
N LEU A 104 -0.31 7.09 7.21
CA LEU A 104 -0.11 5.86 6.44
C LEU A 104 -1.03 5.82 5.22
N THR A 105 -2.31 6.13 5.39
CA THR A 105 -3.28 6.11 4.29
C THR A 105 -2.88 7.07 3.17
N LEU A 106 -2.49 8.30 3.52
CA LEU A 106 -2.05 9.31 2.54
C LEU A 106 -0.79 8.87 1.79
N VAL A 107 0.21 8.37 2.52
CA VAL A 107 1.46 7.89 1.92
C VAL A 107 1.20 6.65 1.05
N TRP A 108 0.37 5.72 1.50
CA TRP A 108 0.03 4.51 0.74
C TRP A 108 -0.71 4.85 -0.56
N ILE A 109 -1.68 5.78 -0.53
CA ILE A 109 -2.34 6.25 -1.76
C ILE A 109 -1.31 6.89 -2.71
N GLY A 110 -0.40 7.72 -2.18
CA GLY A 110 0.69 8.31 -2.96
C GLY A 110 1.57 7.25 -3.63
N GLU A 111 1.94 6.20 -2.90
CA GLU A 111 2.72 5.06 -3.41
C GLU A 111 1.96 4.27 -4.47
N LEU A 112 0.66 4.06 -4.31
CA LEU A 112 -0.16 3.41 -5.34
C LEU A 112 -0.18 4.24 -6.63
N ILE A 113 -0.31 5.56 -6.53
CA ILE A 113 -0.24 6.47 -7.68
C ILE A 113 1.14 6.41 -8.33
N LEU A 114 2.21 6.50 -7.54
CA LEU A 114 3.58 6.42 -8.05
C LEU A 114 3.85 5.10 -8.77
N GLY A 115 3.42 3.98 -8.21
CA GLY A 115 3.56 2.66 -8.83
C GLY A 115 2.75 2.53 -10.14
N MET A 116 1.56 3.14 -10.23
CA MET A 116 0.82 3.23 -11.49
C MET A 116 1.59 4.01 -12.55
N LEU A 117 2.17 5.17 -12.20
CA LEU A 117 2.97 5.99 -13.11
C LEU A 117 4.22 5.23 -13.59
N LEU A 118 4.90 4.51 -12.69
CA LEU A 118 6.04 3.66 -13.04
C LEU A 118 5.64 2.54 -14.00
N TYR A 119 4.50 1.89 -13.78
CA TYR A 119 4.00 0.86 -14.68
C TYR A 119 3.70 1.41 -16.07
N MET A 120 3.01 2.55 -16.19
CA MET A 120 2.73 3.17 -17.48
C MET A 120 4.02 3.53 -18.23
N LYS A 121 5.07 3.90 -17.52
CA LYS A 121 6.39 4.22 -18.10
C LYS A 121 7.17 2.97 -18.54
N LEU A 122 7.04 1.86 -17.81
CA LEU A 122 7.67 0.57 -18.14
C LEU A 122 6.92 -0.21 -19.23
N TYR A 123 5.60 -0.04 -19.30
CA TYR A 123 4.68 -0.75 -20.19
C TYR A 123 3.73 0.26 -20.86
N PRO A 124 4.21 1.07 -21.81
CA PRO A 124 3.38 2.07 -22.50
C PRO A 124 2.27 1.37 -23.30
N ILE A 125 1.05 1.91 -23.21
CA ILE A 125 -0.10 1.42 -23.98
C ILE A 125 0.12 1.83 -25.45
N GLY A 126 0.37 0.86 -26.34
CA GLY A 126 0.51 1.11 -27.78
C GLY A 126 1.76 0.54 -28.45
N VAL A 127 2.51 -0.33 -27.79
CA VAL A 127 3.57 -1.16 -28.41
C VAL A 127 3.27 -2.63 -28.14
#